data_AF-A0A751Z354-F1
#
_entry.id   AF-A0A751Z354-F1
#
_cell.length_a   1.000
_cell.length_b   1.000
_cell.length_c   1.000
_cell.angle_alpha   90.00
_cell.angle_beta   90.00
_cell.angle_gamma   90.00
#
_symmetry.space_group_name_H-M   'P 1'
#
loop_
_entity.id
_entity.type
_entity.pdbx_description
1 polymer ?
#
loop_
_entity_poly.entity_id
_entity_poly.type
_entity_poly.pdbx_seq_one_letter_code
_entity_poly.pdbx_strand_id
1 'polypeptide(L)' 'MSNSNILVIDGHPAAVTYEAEISAFRGRFLDVTGYCDFIADSLDGLKEEGQVSLTDYIDNCEEEGIIPFR' A
#
# COMPACT_ATOMS: atom_id res chain seq x y z
N MET A 1 17.24 -0.95 15.76
CA MET A 1 15.79 -1.05 15.53
C MET A 1 15.47 -0.09 14.41
N SER A 2 15.03 -0.56 13.24
CA SER A 2 14.52 0.36 12.22
C SER A 2 13.16 0.86 12.71
N ASN A 3 13.05 2.17 12.94
CA ASN A 3 11.75 2.80 13.11
C ASN A 3 11.02 2.69 11.77
N SER A 4 10.06 1.78 11.67
CA SER A 4 9.24 1.64 10.48
C SER A 4 8.17 2.72 10.47
N ASN A 5 8.08 3.50 9.40
CA ASN A 5 6.95 4.40 9.17
C ASN A 5 5.78 3.56 8.64
N ILE A 6 4.85 3.20 9.52
CA ILE A 6 3.66 2.42 9.17
C ILE A 6 2.45 3.34 9.13
N LEU A 7 1.72 3.27 8.02
CA LEU A 7 0.39 3.85 7.85
C LEU A 7 -0.63 2.71 7.86
N VAL A 8 -1.82 2.94 8.42
CA VAL A 8 -2.93 1.98 8.34
C VAL A 8 -3.97 2.57 7.39
N ILE A 9 -4.33 1.80 6.38
CA ILE A 9 -5.30 2.19 5.35
C ILE A 9 -6.36 1.08 5.29
N ASP A 10 -7.61 1.44 5.54
CA ASP A 10 -8.76 0.52 5.60
C ASP A 10 -8.53 -0.74 6.46
N GLY A 11 -7.77 -0.58 7.55
CA GLY A 11 -7.43 -1.65 8.49
C GLY A 11 -6.15 -2.43 8.15
N HIS A 12 -5.53 -2.17 7.01
CA HIS A 12 -4.34 -2.87 6.54
C HIS A 12 -3.06 -2.04 6.71
N PRO A 13 -1.98 -2.62 7.28
CA PRO A 13 -0.72 -1.92 7.49
C PRO A 13 0.09 -1.78 6.19
N ALA A 14 0.52 -0.57 5.90
CA ALA A 14 1.44 -0.24 4.81
C ALA A 14 2.73 0.40 5.33
N ALA A 15 3.88 -0.08 4.89
CA ALA A 15 5.16 0.58 5.12
C ALA A 15 5.34 1.73 4.13
N VAL A 16 5.83 2.87 4.62
CA VAL A 16 6.07 4.07 3.82
C VAL A 16 7.56 4.39 3.76
N THR A 17 8.07 4.59 2.55
CA THR A 17 9.46 5.00 2.27
C THR A 17 9.48 6.20 1.35
N TYR A 18 10.38 7.16 1.55
CA TYR A 18 10.60 8.25 0.61
C TYR A 18 11.64 7.83 -0.45
N GLU A 19 11.30 7.94 -1.73
CA GLU A 19 12.15 7.62 -2.86
C GLU A 19 12.67 8.91 -3.51
N ALA A 20 13.92 9.27 -3.19
CA ALA A 20 14.53 10.52 -3.64
C ALA A 20 14.65 10.65 -5.17
N GLU A 21 14.76 9.52 -5.89
CA GLU A 21 14.88 9.50 -7.35
C GLU A 21 13.63 10.05 -8.05
N ILE A 22 12.46 9.84 -7.44
CA ILE A 22 11.16 10.30 -7.96
C ILE A 22 10.54 11.41 -7.11
N SER A 23 11.23 11.84 -6.05
CA SER A 23 10.76 12.85 -5.09
C SER A 23 9.35 12.57 -4.55
N ALA A 24 9.06 11.30 -4.26
CA ALA A 24 7.75 10.85 -3.80
C ALA A 24 7.87 9.80 -2.71
N PHE A 25 6.77 9.54 -2.01
CA PHE A 25 6.65 8.44 -1.08
C PHE A 25 6.11 7.20 -1.78
N ARG A 26 6.67 6.03 -1.50
CA ARG A 26 6.11 4.73 -1.82
C ARG A 26 5.52 4.09 -0.58
N GLY A 27 4.24 3.74 -0.65
CA GLY A 27 3.56 2.88 0.31
C GLY A 27 3.52 1.44 -0.20
N ARG A 28 3.62 0.46 0.71
CA ARG A 28 3.49 -0.96 0.38
C ARG A 28 2.76 -1.71 1.49
N PHE A 29 1.66 -2.38 1.14
CA PHE A 29 0.92 -3.20 2.10
C PHE A 29 1.74 -4.41 2.54
N LEU A 30 1.68 -4.73 3.84
CA LEU A 30 2.54 -5.71 4.49
C LEU A 30 1.89 -7.08 4.68
N ASP A 31 0.56 -7.12 4.66
CA ASP A 31 -0.26 -8.29 4.98
C ASP A 31 -0.99 -8.87 3.77
N VAL A 32 -0.75 -8.33 2.57
CA VAL A 32 -1.25 -8.92 1.32
C VAL A 32 -0.53 -10.23 0.98
N THR A 33 -1.23 -11.16 0.32
CA THR A 33 -0.64 -12.43 -0.16
C THR A 33 0.24 -12.23 -1.39
N GLY A 34 0.02 -11.14 -2.14
CA GLY A 34 0.76 -10.77 -3.34
C GLY A 34 1.60 -9.50 -3.17
N TYR A 35 1.45 -8.58 -4.12
CA TYR A 35 2.16 -7.31 -4.17
C TYR A 35 1.17 -6.18 -4.43
N CYS A 36 1.09 -5.24 -3.49
CA CYS A 36 0.27 -4.03 -3.62
C CYS A 36 1.09 -2.87 -3.06
N ASP A 37 1.52 -1.98 -3.95
CA ASP A 37 2.22 -0.74 -3.64
C ASP A 37 1.54 0.45 -4.33
N PHE A 38 1.86 1.65 -3.84
CA PHE A 38 1.28 2.89 -4.29
C PHE A 38 2.29 4.03 -4.10
N ILE A 39 2.16 5.10 -4.88
CA ILE A 39 3.09 6.24 -4.87
C ILE A 39 2.31 7.52 -4.77
N ALA A 40 2.74 8.44 -3.89
CA ALA A 40 2.21 9.78 -3.84
C ALA A 40 3.26 10.79 -3.37
N ASP A 41 3.08 12.06 -3.70
CA ASP A 41 3.98 13.16 -3.31
C ASP A 41 3.64 13.79 -1.95
N SER A 42 2.57 13.32 -1.30
CA SER A 42 2.05 13.84 -0.04
C SER A 42 1.45 12.75 0.84
N LEU A 43 1.30 13.04 2.15
CA LEU A 43 0.68 12.10 3.09
C LEU A 43 -0.80 11.85 2.83
N ASP A 44 -1.53 12.87 2.37
CA ASP A 44 -2.94 12.71 2.03
C ASP A 44 -3.09 11.94 0.72
N GLY A 45 -2.25 12.24 -0.29
CA GLY A 45 -2.16 11.43 -1.51
C GLY A 45 -1.81 9.96 -1.24
N LEU A 46 -0.93 9.66 -0.28
CA LEU A 46 -0.64 8.27 0.10
C LEU A 46 -1.87 7.53 0.63
N LYS A 47 -2.74 8.21 1.38
CA LYS A 47 -3.97 7.56 1.87
C LYS A 47 -4.93 7.30 0.71
N GLU A 48 -5.14 8.30 -0.15
CA GLU A 48 -6.03 8.19 -1.31
C GLU A 48 -5.55 7.10 -2.27
N GLU A 49 -4.29 7.16 -2.72
CA GLU A 49 -3.70 6.17 -3.64
C GLU A 49 -3.60 4.78 -3.00
N GLY A 50 -3.39 4.71 -1.68
CA GLY A 50 -3.39 3.45 -0.95
C GLY A 50 -4.77 2.80 -0.90
N GLN A 51 -5.84 3.58 -0.71
CA GLN A 51 -7.21 3.06 -0.75
C GLN A 51 -7.59 2.55 -2.15
N VAL A 52 -7.23 3.31 -3.19
CA VAL A 52 -7.45 2.92 -4.59
C VAL A 52 -6.70 1.62 -4.91
N SER A 53 -5.39 1.58 -4.62
CA SER A 53 -4.55 0.41 -4.93
C SER A 53 -4.97 -0.83 -4.14
N LEU A 54 -5.45 -0.66 -2.91
CA LEU A 54 -5.96 -1.76 -2.09
C LEU A 54 -7.27 -2.31 -2.66
N THR A 55 -8.18 -1.44 -3.08
CA THR A 55 -9.46 -1.83 -3.69
C THR A 55 -9.21 -2.62 -4.97
N ASP A 56 -8.42 -2.07 -5.89
CA ASP A 56 -8.07 -2.75 -7.14
C ASP A 56 -7.37 -4.09 -6.89
N TYR A 57 -6.51 -4.17 -5.86
CA TYR A 57 -5.85 -5.42 -5.49
C TYR A 57 -6.84 -6.48 -4.98
N ILE A 58 -7.80 -6.10 -4.13
CA ILE A 58 -8.84 -7.01 -3.63
C ILE A 58 -9.71 -7.50 -4.78
N ASP A 59 -10.18 -6.61 -5.64
CA ASP A 59 -11.04 -6.94 -6.78
C ASP A 59 -10.34 -7.96 -7.71
N ASN A 60 -9.07 -7.72 -8.06
CA ASN A 60 -8.28 -8.66 -8.85
C ASN A 60 -8.09 -10.01 -8.15
N CYS A 61 -7.91 -10.02 -6.82
CA CYS A 61 -7.81 -11.28 -6.07
C CYS A 61 -9.13 -12.05 -6.11
N GLU A 62 -10.26 -11.38 -5.99
CA GLU A 62 -11.59 -12.00 -6.07
C GLU A 62 -11.86 -12.61 -7.46
N GLU A 63 -11.51 -11.89 -8.54
CA GLU A 63 -11.63 -12.38 -9.92
C GLU A 63 -10.80 -13.65 -10.16
N GLU A 64 -9.61 -13.72 -9.57
CA GLU A 64 -8.69 -14.86 -9.72
C GLU A 64 -8.91 -15.97 -8.66
N GLY A 65 -9.85 -15.80 -7.73
CA GLY A 65 -10.10 -16.75 -6.64
C GLY A 65 -8.95 -16.87 -5.63
N ILE A 66 -8.17 -15.80 -5.46
CA ILE A 66 -7.04 -15.67 -4.54
C ILE A 66 -7.52 -15.03 -3.23
N ILE A 67 -7.02 -15.52 -2.09
CA ILE A 67 -7.23 -14.85 -0.80
C ILE A 67 -6.31 -13.62 -0.74
N PRO A 68 -6.81 -12.38 -0.58
CA PRO A 68 -5.99 -11.17 -0.69
C PRO A 68 -5.04 -10.95 0.48
N PHE A 69 -5.35 -11.43 1.68
CA PHE A 69 -4.60 -11.16 2.92
C PHE A 69 -4.09 -12.43 3.60
N ARG A 70 -3.03 -12.29 4.41
CA ARG A 70 -2.34 -13.37 5.16
C ARG A 70 -2.94 -13.67 6.52
#